data_AF-A0A8J6JHD2-F1
#
_entry.id   AF-A0A8J6JHD2-F1
#
_cell.length_a   1.000
_cell.length_b   1.000
_cell.length_c   1.000
_cell.angle_alpha   90.00
_cell.angle_beta   90.00
_cell.angle_gamma   90.00
#
_symmetry.space_group_name_H-M   'P 1'
#
loop_
_entity.id
_entity.type
_entity.pdbx_description
1 polymer ?
#
loop_
_entity_poly.entity_id
_entity_poly.type
_entity_poly.pdbx_seq_one_letter_code
_entity_poly.pdbx_strand_id
1 'polypeptide(L)'
;MKLKEAARKVEDGIEETLTYCDFPSEHWTRIRTNNVIERLNREIRRRTRVVGTFPDGNSALMLVCARLRHVAGTQWGNKKYMNMKHLEAAVEDASIAG
;
A
#
# COMPACT_ATOMS: atom_id res chain seq x y z
N MET A 1 -27.59 6.96 11.09
CA MET A 1 -26.56 7.64 10.26
C MET A 1 -26.77 7.22 8.81
N LYS A 2 -27.11 8.12 7.88
CA LYS A 2 -27.43 7.76 6.48
C LYS A 2 -26.21 8.00 5.57
N LEU A 3 -25.21 7.13 5.63
CA LEU A 3 -24.05 7.17 4.73
C LEU A 3 -24.36 6.48 3.39
N LYS A 4 -25.38 6.96 2.67
CA LYS A 4 -25.85 6.33 1.42
C LYS A 4 -24.76 6.24 0.36
N GLU A 5 -23.97 7.30 0.19
CA GLU A 5 -22.89 7.35 -0.80
C GLU A 5 -21.75 6.39 -0.47
N ALA A 6 -21.41 6.23 0.82
CA ALA A 6 -20.39 5.28 1.23
C ALA A 6 -20.86 3.83 1.02
N ALA A 7 -22.12 3.54 1.34
CA ALA A 7 -22.72 2.22 1.10
C ALA A 7 -22.71 1.87 -0.39
N ARG A 8 -23.16 2.80 -1.25
CA ARG A 8 -23.14 2.61 -2.71
C ARG A 8 -21.71 2.38 -3.22
N LYS A 9 -20.73 3.14 -2.74
CA LYS A 9 -19.33 2.96 -3.16
C LYS A 9 -18.75 1.59 -2.78
N VAL A 10 -19.16 1.03 -1.64
CA VAL A 10 -18.76 -0.33 -1.22
C VAL A 10 -19.47 -1.38 -2.07
N GLU A 11 -20.76 -1.21 -2.34
CA GLU A 11 -21.55 -2.09 -3.20
C GLU A 11 -20.98 -2.15 -4.63
N ASP A 12 -20.71 -1.00 -5.24
CA ASP A 12 -20.16 -0.88 -6.59
C ASP A 12 -18.73 -1.46 -6.70
N GLY A 13 -17.97 -1.46 -5.60
CA GLY A 13 -16.54 -1.84 -5.58
C GLY A 13 -16.25 -3.16 -4.87
N ILE A 14 -17.27 -3.96 -4.54
CA ILE A 14 -17.10 -5.11 -3.65
C ILE A 14 -16.20 -6.20 -4.27
N GLU A 15 -16.33 -6.43 -5.57
CA GLU A 15 -15.55 -7.42 -6.31
C GLU A 15 -14.05 -7.09 -6.29
N GLU A 16 -13.70 -5.83 -6.62
CA GLU A 16 -12.33 -5.32 -6.53
C GLU A 16 -11.79 -5.31 -5.09
N THR A 17 -12.66 -5.05 -4.11
CA THR A 17 -12.27 -4.99 -2.70
C THR A 17 -11.94 -6.37 -2.15
N LEU A 18 -12.59 -7.42 -2.64
CA LEU A 18 -12.43 -8.79 -2.17
C LEU A 18 -11.41 -9.60 -2.97
N THR A 19 -10.84 -9.08 -4.05
CA THR A 19 -9.82 -9.77 -4.86
C THR A 19 -8.62 -10.26 -4.03
N TYR A 20 -8.31 -9.63 -2.90
CA TYR A 20 -7.23 -10.11 -2.03
C TYR A 20 -7.52 -11.48 -1.38
N CYS A 21 -8.78 -11.89 -1.31
CA CYS A 21 -9.20 -13.18 -0.74
C CYS A 21 -8.77 -14.37 -1.60
N ASP A 22 -8.46 -14.15 -2.87
CA ASP A 22 -7.94 -15.18 -3.79
C ASP A 22 -6.49 -15.56 -3.48
N PHE A 23 -5.80 -14.77 -2.64
CA PHE A 23 -4.43 -15.05 -2.20
C PHE A 23 -4.42 -15.86 -0.90
N PRO A 24 -3.28 -16.48 -0.54
CA PRO A 24 -3.12 -17.15 0.75
C PRO A 24 -3.47 -16.24 1.93
N SER A 25 -4.08 -16.79 2.98
CA SER A 25 -4.55 -16.03 4.15
C SER A 25 -3.44 -15.23 4.86
N GLU A 26 -2.20 -15.73 4.79
CA GLU A 26 -0.99 -15.09 5.32
C GLU A 26 -0.67 -13.76 4.62
N HIS A 27 -1.18 -13.56 3.41
CA HIS A 27 -0.95 -12.36 2.60
C HIS A 27 -2.03 -11.30 2.80
N TRP A 28 -3.24 -11.68 3.23
CA TRP A 28 -4.41 -10.80 3.31
C TRP A 28 -4.16 -9.50 4.07
N THR A 29 -3.52 -9.57 5.23
CA THR A 29 -3.27 -8.38 6.06
C THR A 29 -2.37 -7.37 5.34
N ARG A 30 -1.39 -7.84 4.56
CA ARG A 30 -0.47 -6.98 3.82
C ARG A 30 -1.12 -6.37 2.59
N ILE A 31 -1.97 -7.12 1.88
CA ILE A 31 -2.67 -6.63 0.68
C ILE A 31 -3.76 -5.63 1.06
N ARG A 32 -4.57 -5.93 2.07
CA ARG A 32 -5.72 -5.09 2.48
C ARG A 32 -5.32 -3.77 3.13
N THR A 33 -4.12 -3.68 3.73
CA THR A 33 -3.73 -2.49 4.50
C THR A 33 -2.74 -1.61 3.75
N ASN A 34 -3.03 -0.31 3.72
CA ASN A 34 -2.19 0.74 3.12
C ASN A 34 -1.32 1.49 4.16
N ASN A 35 -1.27 1.00 5.41
CA ASN A 35 -0.66 1.67 6.57
C ASN A 35 0.74 2.26 6.31
N VAL A 36 1.56 1.53 5.56
CA VAL A 36 2.93 1.95 5.22
C VAL A 36 2.93 3.16 4.29
N ILE A 37 2.08 3.14 3.27
CA ILE A 37 1.89 4.24 2.32
C ILE A 37 1.29 5.45 3.04
N GLU A 38 0.30 5.24 3.91
CA GLU A 38 -0.28 6.32 4.71
C GLU A 38 0.74 6.97 5.65
N ARG A 39 1.58 6.17 6.30
CA ARG A 39 2.67 6.67 7.14
C ARG A 39 3.67 7.50 6.34
N LEU A 40 4.01 7.04 5.14
CA LEU A 40 4.90 7.77 4.24
C LEU A 40 4.29 9.09 3.77
N ASN A 41 3.03 9.07 3.33
CA ASN A 41 2.30 10.26 2.90
C ASN A 41 2.15 11.29 4.04
N ARG A 42 1.92 10.82 5.27
CA ARG A 42 1.88 11.68 6.45
C ARG A 42 3.22 12.37 6.69
N GLU A 43 4.34 11.65 6.55
CA GLU A 43 5.68 12.22 6.70
C GLU A 43 6.02 13.21 5.57
N ILE A 44 5.63 12.91 4.33
CA ILE A 44 5.77 13.84 3.20
C ILE A 44 5.01 15.14 3.50
N ARG A 45 3.73 15.05 3.87
CA ARG A 45 2.91 16.22 4.25
C ARG A 45 3.50 17.01 5.41
N ARG A 46 4.07 16.33 6.41
CA ARG A 46 4.73 16.99 7.55
C ARG A 46 5.95 17.79 7.08
N ARG A 47 6.78 17.22 6.20
CA ARG A 47 8.00 17.88 5.69
C ARG A 47 7.70 19.02 4.74
N THR A 48 6.70 18.88 3.86
CA THR A 48 6.31 19.97 2.96
C THR A 48 5.67 21.12 3.71
N ARG A 49 4.90 20.86 4.78
CA ARG A 49 4.28 21.90 5.61
C ARG A 49 5.29 22.85 6.25
N VAL A 50 6.48 22.36 6.60
CA VAL A 50 7.55 23.18 7.22
C VAL A 50 8.13 24.19 6.23
N VAL A 51 8.18 23.85 4.94
CA VAL A 51 8.71 24.74 3.90
C VAL A 51 7.73 25.88 3.60
N GLY A 52 6.42 25.62 3.72
CA GLY A 52 5.36 26.61 3.49
C GLY A 52 5.14 26.90 2.01
N THR A 53 6.11 27.55 1.35
CA THR A 53 6.06 27.88 -0.08
C THR A 53 7.34 27.44 -0.77
N PHE A 54 7.22 26.66 -1.85
CA PHE A 54 8.38 26.25 -2.65
C PHE A 54 8.63 27.27 -3.76
N PRO A 55 9.90 27.48 -4.14
CA PRO A 55 10.26 28.37 -5.25
C PRO A 55 9.76 27.84 -6.61
N ASP A 56 9.66 26.51 -6.77
CA ASP A 56 9.15 25.85 -7.97
C ASP A 56 8.71 24.40 -7.67
N GLY A 57 8.08 23.74 -8.65
CA GLY A 57 7.60 22.36 -8.52
C GLY A 57 8.70 21.30 -8.44
N ASN A 58 9.84 21.50 -9.08
CA ASN A 58 10.99 20.59 -9.01
C ASN A 58 11.62 20.62 -7.62
N SER A 59 11.69 21.79 -6.97
CA SER A 59 12.16 21.93 -5.59
C SER A 59 11.29 21.11 -4.61
N ALA A 60 9.97 21.12 -4.78
CA ALA A 60 9.06 20.29 -4.01
C ALA A 60 9.27 18.79 -4.29
N LEU A 61 9.40 18.43 -5.57
CA LEU A 61 9.66 17.06 -6.01
C LEU A 61 10.97 16.52 -5.41
N MET A 62 12.04 17.32 -5.42
CA MET A 62 13.34 16.94 -4.85
C MET A 62 13.24 16.58 -3.38
N LEU A 63 12.50 17.36 -2.58
CA LEU A 63 12.31 17.06 -1.15
C LEU A 63 11.57 15.72 -0.95
N VAL A 64 10.53 15.48 -1.74
CA VAL A 64 9.77 14.23 -1.69
C VAL A 64 10.65 13.05 -2.10
N CYS A 65 11.36 13.17 -3.22
CA CYS A 65 12.28 12.16 -3.74
C CYS A 65 13.41 11.86 -2.75
N ALA A 66 13.99 12.88 -2.11
CA ALA A 66 15.00 12.70 -1.08
C ALA A 66 14.44 11.89 0.10
N ARG A 67 13.18 12.16 0.50
CA ARG A 67 12.53 11.36 1.55
C ARG A 67 12.29 9.92 1.10
N LEU A 68 11.74 9.71 -0.10
CA LEU A 68 11.50 8.38 -0.67
C LEU A 68 12.78 7.55 -0.74
N ARG A 69 13.87 8.14 -1.26
CA ARG A 69 15.19 7.50 -1.33
C ARG A 69 15.70 7.09 0.05
N HIS A 70 15.54 7.94 1.06
CA HIS A 70 15.92 7.61 2.42
C HIS A 70 15.10 6.43 2.97
N VAL A 71 13.77 6.42 2.79
CA VAL A 71 12.97 5.30 3.30
C VAL A 71 13.32 4.01 2.55
N ALA A 72 13.51 4.06 1.23
CA ALA A 72 13.95 2.91 0.43
C ALA A 72 15.32 2.36 0.91
N GLY A 73 16.26 3.24 1.28
CA GLY A 73 17.57 2.85 1.82
C GLY A 73 17.57 2.35 3.27
N THR A 74 16.42 2.33 3.95
CA THR A 74 16.30 1.85 5.34
C THR A 74 15.78 0.41 5.40
N GLN A 75 15.36 -0.03 6.59
CA GLN A 75 14.71 -1.32 6.80
C GLN A 75 13.52 -1.58 5.87
N TRP A 76 12.88 -0.55 5.32
CA TRP A 76 11.76 -0.74 4.40
C TRP A 76 12.17 -1.42 3.09
N GLY A 77 13.30 -1.04 2.49
CA GLY A 77 13.76 -1.67 1.24
C GLY A 77 14.41 -3.03 1.44
N ASN A 78 15.00 -3.28 2.61
CA ASN A 78 15.71 -4.53 2.90
C ASN A 78 14.81 -5.64 3.47
N LYS A 79 13.65 -5.28 4.02
CA LYS A 79 12.75 -6.27 4.63
C LYS A 79 11.95 -7.00 3.56
N LYS A 80 11.98 -8.34 3.60
CA LYS A 80 11.09 -9.19 2.81
C LYS A 80 9.62 -8.86 3.14
N TYR A 81 8.95 -8.16 2.23
CA TYR A 81 7.58 -7.69 2.42
C TYR A 81 6.58 -8.84 2.32
N MET A 82 6.70 -9.70 1.30
CA MET A 82 5.85 -10.87 1.08
C MET A 82 6.67 -12.15 0.96
N ASN A 83 6.10 -13.27 1.42
CA ASN A 83 6.71 -14.59 1.26
C ASN A 83 6.01 -15.36 0.15
N MET A 84 6.67 -15.46 -1.00
CA MET A 84 6.13 -16.11 -2.21
C MET A 84 5.92 -17.62 -2.05
N LYS A 85 6.60 -18.27 -1.10
CA LYS A 85 6.41 -19.70 -0.82
C LYS A 85 4.96 -20.09 -0.52
N HIS A 86 4.20 -19.21 0.14
CA HIS A 86 2.78 -19.48 0.40
C HIS A 86 1.94 -19.45 -0.87
N LEU A 87 2.35 -18.65 -1.87
CA LEU A 87 1.67 -18.59 -3.16
C LEU A 87 2.00 -19.82 -3.99
N GLU A 88 3.27 -20.22 -4.03
CA GLU A 88 3.74 -21.45 -4.69
C GLU A 88 2.99 -22.69 -4.17
N ALA A 89 2.92 -22.84 -2.84
CA ALA A 89 2.20 -23.96 -2.22
C ALA A 89 0.70 -23.98 -2.55
N ALA A 90 0.04 -22.81 -2.55
CA ALA A 90 -1.37 -22.72 -2.89
C ALA A 90 -1.65 -23.08 -4.37
N VAL A 91 -0.72 -22.78 -5.27
CA VAL A 91 -0.81 -23.17 -6.70
C VAL A 91 -0.59 -24.68 -6.86
N GLU A 92 0.36 -25.27 -6.13
CA GLU A 92 0.60 -26.71 -6.14
C GLU A 92 -0.62 -27.49 -5.62
N ASP A 93 -1.20 -27.08 -4.48
CA ASP A 93 -2.42 -27.70 -3.93
C ASP A 93 -3.60 -27.62 -4.90
N ALA A 94 -3.79 -26.48 -5.58
CA ALA A 94 -4.83 -26.31 -6.59
C ALA A 94 -4.61 -27.18 -7.84
N SER A 95 -3.35 -27.45 -8.20
CA SER A 95 -3.01 -28.32 -9.34
C SER A 95 -3.16 -29.82 -9.04
N ILE A 96 -3.08 -30.23 -7.77
CA ILE A 96 -3.27 -31.61 -7.33
C ILE A 96 -4.76 -31.95 -7.14
N ALA A 97 -5.59 -30.94 -6.86
CA ALA A 97 -7.03 -31.08 -6.66
C ALA A 97 -7.87 -31.05 -7.95
N GLY A 98 -7.26 -30.77 -9.11
CA GLY A 98 -7.88 -30.77 -10.44
C GLY A 98 -7.59 -32.03 -11.24
#